data_AF-A0A420VCH0-F1
#
_entry.id   AF-A0A420VCH0-F1
#
_cell.length_a   1.000
_cell.length_b   1.000
_cell.length_c   1.000
_cell.angle_alpha   90.00
_cell.angle_beta   90.00
_cell.angle_gamma   90.00
#
_symmetry.space_group_name_H-M   'P 1'
#
loop_
_entity.id
_entity.type
_entity.pdbx_description
1 polymer ?
#
loop_
_entity_poly.entity_id
_entity_poly.type
_entity_poly.pdbx_seq_one_letter_code
_entity_poly.pdbx_strand_id
1 'polypeptide(L)'
;MTALLKKDLFINRNYLLMILFLIPYLYVMNISPAASFVGLQIGLLIGMFYCDQQAGINQFLVSLPVSRREIIRARYLFAAVFAFLTLAYLVLIDQLAHRFLPYFEYPPVSGRTAFIFVCVSLVIYALSFPIYFRFSYILALVVQVLLFILLPGAFFLALKLLVKGDVPWLFHGAGRIFASFSDHPFLIAAPAALASYLLSLFLSQRIFMKKDLK
;
A
#
# COMPACT_ATOMS: atom_id res chain seq x y z
N MET A 1 -21.54 -1.72 10.07
CA MET A 1 -20.12 -1.47 9.72
C MET A 1 -19.10 -1.85 10.80
N THR A 2 -19.29 -1.46 12.06
CA THR A 2 -18.35 -1.77 13.17
C THR A 2 -18.08 -3.26 13.39
N ALA A 3 -19.09 -4.12 13.20
CA ALA A 3 -18.93 -5.58 13.27
C ALA A 3 -17.99 -6.14 12.19
N LEU A 4 -18.03 -5.60 10.97
CA LEU A 4 -17.14 -6.01 9.87
C LEU A 4 -15.69 -5.60 10.14
N LEU A 5 -15.47 -4.39 10.66
CA LEU A 5 -14.14 -3.92 11.06
C LEU A 5 -13.54 -4.77 12.19
N LYS A 6 -14.34 -5.15 13.19
CA LYS A 6 -13.89 -6.06 14.26
C LYS A 6 -13.50 -7.43 13.70
N LYS A 7 -14.26 -7.96 12.73
CA LYS A 7 -13.92 -9.20 12.04
C LYS A 7 -12.56 -9.09 11.34
N ASP A 8 -12.35 -8.04 10.56
CA ASP A 8 -11.11 -7.85 9.80
C ASP A 8 -9.91 -7.63 10.73
N LEU A 9 -10.10 -6.96 11.87
CA LEU A 9 -9.07 -6.81 12.90
C LEU A 9 -8.74 -8.14 13.60
N PHE A 10 -9.75 -8.98 13.88
CA PHE A 10 -9.53 -10.28 14.50
C PHE A 10 -8.78 -11.23 13.57
N ILE A 11 -9.16 -11.27 12.29
CA ILE A 11 -8.48 -12.10 11.28
C ILE A 11 -7.01 -11.65 11.11
N ASN A 12 -6.76 -10.35 11.08
CA ASN A 12 -5.42 -9.80 10.89
C ASN A 12 -4.64 -9.56 12.19
N ARG A 13 -5.12 -10.05 13.35
CA ARG A 13 -4.48 -9.81 14.65
C ARG A 13 -3.04 -10.31 14.69
N ASN A 14 -2.77 -11.47 14.13
CA ASN A 14 -1.41 -12.02 14.07
C ASN A 14 -0.48 -11.16 13.20
N TYR A 15 -1.01 -10.58 12.12
CA TYR A 15 -0.26 -9.66 11.28
C TYR A 15 0.06 -8.35 12.01
N LEU A 16 -0.89 -7.82 12.80
CA LEU A 16 -0.65 -6.65 13.66
C LEU A 16 0.42 -6.92 14.71
N LEU A 17 0.39 -8.10 15.34
CA LEU A 17 1.44 -8.53 16.27
C LEU A 17 2.79 -8.68 15.57
N MET A 18 2.81 -9.24 14.36
CA MET A 18 4.03 -9.34 13.55
C MET A 18 4.62 -7.95 13.27
N ILE A 19 3.80 -6.97 12.89
CA ILE A 19 4.24 -5.59 12.63
C ILE A 19 4.89 -4.95 13.85
N LEU A 20 4.33 -5.19 15.03
CA LEU A 20 4.84 -4.64 16.29
C LEU A 20 6.33 -4.97 16.47
N PHE A 21 6.73 -6.21 16.17
CA PHE A 21 8.11 -6.67 16.28
C PHE A 21 8.93 -6.44 15.01
N LEU A 22 8.31 -6.53 13.85
CA LEU A 22 9.00 -6.45 12.56
C LEU A 22 9.52 -5.05 12.28
N ILE A 23 8.76 -3.98 12.57
CA ILE A 23 9.23 -2.60 12.30
C ILE A 23 10.53 -2.29 13.06
N PRO A 24 10.60 -2.46 14.40
CA PRO A 24 11.86 -2.28 15.13
C PRO A 24 13.01 -3.12 14.57
N TYR A 25 12.74 -4.39 14.22
CA TYR A 25 13.74 -5.28 13.64
C TYR A 25 14.29 -4.77 12.30
N LEU A 26 13.43 -4.26 11.40
CA LEU A 26 13.85 -3.70 10.11
C LEU A 26 14.73 -2.45 10.29
N TYR A 27 14.45 -1.63 11.30
CA TYR A 27 15.27 -0.48 11.64
C TYR A 27 16.66 -0.88 12.19
N VAL A 28 16.73 -1.89 13.04
CA VAL A 28 18.00 -2.46 13.53
C VAL A 28 18.83 -3.04 12.37
N MET A 29 18.17 -3.62 11.37
CA MET A 29 18.81 -4.14 10.15
C MET A 29 19.17 -3.04 9.13
N ASN A 30 19.00 -1.75 9.50
CA ASN A 30 19.28 -0.60 8.64
C ASN A 30 18.54 -0.69 7.28
N ILE A 31 17.27 -1.12 7.31
CA ILE A 31 16.42 -1.14 6.13
C ILE A 31 15.70 0.21 6.01
N SER A 32 15.60 0.72 4.77
CA SER A 32 14.91 1.98 4.49
C SER A 32 13.50 2.04 5.11
N PRO A 33 13.15 3.14 5.79
CA PRO A 33 11.79 3.39 6.30
C PRO A 33 10.71 3.28 5.21
N ALA A 34 11.02 3.75 4.00
CA ALA A 34 10.11 3.71 2.86
C ALA A 34 9.84 2.28 2.40
N ALA A 35 10.90 1.47 2.27
CA ALA A 35 10.79 0.07 1.88
C ALA A 35 10.03 -0.74 2.93
N SER A 36 10.32 -0.49 4.21
CA SER A 36 9.64 -1.11 5.34
C SER A 36 8.15 -0.81 5.33
N PHE A 37 7.76 0.46 5.18
CA PHE A 37 6.35 0.85 5.14
C PHE A 37 5.61 0.22 3.95
N VAL A 38 6.13 0.37 2.74
CA VAL A 38 5.50 -0.14 1.51
C VAL A 38 5.42 -1.67 1.53
N GLY A 39 6.48 -2.35 1.96
CA GLY A 39 6.52 -3.80 2.08
C GLY A 39 5.45 -4.35 3.02
N LEU A 40 5.20 -3.67 4.14
CA LEU A 40 4.13 -4.03 5.07
C LEU A 40 2.73 -3.84 4.45
N GLN A 41 2.51 -2.78 3.65
CA GLN A 41 1.21 -2.63 2.99
C GLN A 41 0.95 -3.71 1.94
N ILE A 42 1.99 -4.11 1.21
CA ILE A 42 1.89 -5.22 0.25
C ILE A 42 1.66 -6.55 0.98
N GLY A 43 2.42 -6.81 2.04
CA GLY A 43 2.27 -8.02 2.85
C GLY A 43 0.86 -8.16 3.45
N LEU A 44 0.28 -7.05 3.91
CA LEU A 44 -1.11 -7.02 4.37
C LEU A 44 -2.08 -7.44 3.27
N LEU A 45 -1.95 -6.89 2.06
CA LEU A 45 -2.84 -7.21 0.96
C LEU A 45 -2.76 -8.69 0.57
N ILE A 46 -1.54 -9.22 0.48
CA ILE A 46 -1.32 -10.64 0.18
C ILE A 46 -1.99 -11.50 1.26
N GLY A 47 -1.76 -11.19 2.53
CA GLY A 47 -2.36 -11.90 3.66
C GLY A 47 -3.89 -11.87 3.64
N MET A 48 -4.48 -10.69 3.46
CA MET A 48 -5.94 -10.55 3.36
C MET A 48 -6.50 -11.36 2.21
N PHE A 49 -5.93 -11.22 1.01
CA PHE A 49 -6.44 -11.88 -0.19
C PHE A 49 -6.29 -13.40 -0.12
N TYR A 50 -5.20 -13.89 0.47
CA TYR A 50 -4.97 -15.32 0.70
C TYR A 50 -5.99 -15.90 1.68
N CYS A 51 -6.14 -15.28 2.86
CA CYS A 51 -7.10 -15.72 3.87
C CYS A 51 -8.53 -15.70 3.33
N ASP A 52 -8.91 -14.68 2.56
CA ASP A 52 -10.24 -14.57 1.97
C ASP A 52 -10.54 -15.64 0.93
N GLN A 53 -9.56 -15.99 0.10
CA GLN A 53 -9.73 -17.05 -0.89
C GLN A 53 -9.82 -18.42 -0.19
N GLN A 54 -8.94 -18.69 0.76
CA GLN A 54 -8.89 -19.98 1.46
C GLN A 54 -10.15 -20.22 2.31
N ALA A 55 -10.68 -19.17 2.94
CA ALA A 55 -11.90 -19.25 3.73
C ALA A 55 -13.20 -19.17 2.92
N GLY A 56 -13.13 -19.04 1.58
CA GLY A 56 -14.33 -18.90 0.74
C GLY A 56 -15.21 -17.71 1.13
N ILE A 57 -14.62 -16.68 1.73
CA ILE A 57 -15.34 -15.61 2.45
C ILE A 57 -16.33 -14.88 1.54
N ASN A 58 -16.09 -14.85 0.23
CA ASN A 58 -17.02 -14.24 -0.74
C ASN A 58 -18.39 -14.95 -0.79
N GLN A 59 -18.45 -16.27 -0.62
CA GLN A 59 -19.72 -17.01 -0.58
C GLN A 59 -20.44 -16.78 0.75
N PHE A 60 -19.69 -16.80 1.85
CA PHE A 60 -20.21 -16.50 3.20
C PHE A 60 -20.71 -15.06 3.35
N LEU A 61 -20.03 -14.09 2.75
CA LEU A 61 -20.43 -12.68 2.81
C LEU A 61 -21.71 -12.39 2.01
N VAL A 62 -22.05 -13.24 1.02
CA VAL A 62 -23.27 -13.10 0.23
C VAL A 62 -24.48 -13.76 0.88
N SER A 63 -24.28 -14.71 1.80
CA SER A 63 -25.37 -15.25 2.62
C SER A 63 -25.76 -14.35 3.80
N LEU A 64 -24.94 -13.35 4.14
CA LEU A 64 -25.26 -12.38 5.18
C LEU A 64 -26.26 -11.32 4.68
N PRO A 65 -27.21 -10.86 5.52
CA PRO A 65 -28.16 -9.79 5.20
C PRO A 65 -27.47 -8.40 5.25
N VAL A 66 -26.29 -8.29 4.65
CA VAL A 66 -25.48 -7.07 4.62
C VAL A 66 -25.32 -6.63 3.17
N SER A 67 -25.43 -5.33 2.91
CA SER A 67 -25.34 -4.84 1.54
C SER A 67 -23.92 -5.07 0.99
N ARG A 68 -23.83 -5.58 -0.24
CA ARG A 68 -22.55 -5.81 -0.94
C ARG A 68 -21.67 -4.54 -1.00
N ARG A 69 -22.30 -3.36 -1.03
CA ARG A 69 -21.63 -2.06 -1.01
C ARG A 69 -20.97 -1.77 0.35
N GLU A 70 -21.61 -2.14 1.45
CA GLU A 70 -21.05 -1.96 2.80
C GLU A 70 -19.82 -2.82 3.03
N ILE A 71 -19.80 -4.05 2.51
CA ILE A 71 -18.66 -4.95 2.60
C ILE A 71 -17.41 -4.33 1.96
N ILE A 72 -17.56 -3.78 0.75
CA ILE A 72 -16.45 -3.14 0.03
C ILE A 72 -16.01 -1.87 0.73
N ARG A 73 -16.96 -1.03 1.18
CA ARG A 73 -16.65 0.19 1.94
C ARG A 73 -15.89 -0.12 3.23
N ALA A 74 -16.28 -1.17 3.96
CA ALA A 74 -15.62 -1.58 5.19
C ALA A 74 -14.16 -2.01 4.94
N ARG A 75 -13.89 -2.73 3.85
CA ARG A 75 -12.53 -3.14 3.47
C ARG A 75 -11.62 -1.96 3.10
N TYR A 76 -12.13 -1.02 2.31
CA TYR A 76 -11.40 0.20 1.97
C TYR A 76 -11.10 0.99 3.26
N LEU A 77 -12.10 1.19 4.11
CA LEU A 77 -11.93 1.88 5.38
C LEU A 77 -10.93 1.17 6.30
N PHE A 78 -10.96 -0.17 6.40
CA PHE A 78 -9.99 -0.94 7.17
C PHE A 78 -8.56 -0.72 6.67
N ALA A 79 -8.34 -0.80 5.34
CA ALA A 79 -7.03 -0.57 4.74
C ALA A 79 -6.51 0.86 4.98
N ALA A 80 -7.38 1.87 4.88
CA ALA A 80 -7.01 3.26 5.16
C ALA A 80 -6.62 3.46 6.64
N VAL A 81 -7.42 2.93 7.57
CA VAL A 81 -7.11 2.98 9.01
C VAL A 81 -5.81 2.25 9.32
N PHE A 82 -5.60 1.09 8.70
CA PHE A 82 -4.37 0.31 8.85
C PHE A 82 -3.14 1.08 8.35
N ALA A 83 -3.20 1.70 7.18
CA ALA A 83 -2.12 2.53 6.65
C ALA A 83 -1.77 3.69 7.61
N PHE A 84 -2.78 4.32 8.19
CA PHE A 84 -2.56 5.40 9.16
C PHE A 84 -1.94 4.89 10.48
N LEU A 85 -2.43 3.77 11.02
CA LEU A 85 -1.89 3.19 12.26
C LEU A 85 -0.45 2.71 12.10
N THR A 86 -0.17 2.01 11.00
CA THR A 86 1.20 1.56 10.67
C THR A 86 2.14 2.73 10.48
N LEU A 87 1.68 3.83 9.88
CA LEU A 87 2.49 5.04 9.73
C LEU A 87 2.78 5.70 11.08
N ALA A 88 1.75 5.85 11.91
CA ALA A 88 1.91 6.44 13.24
C ALA A 88 2.92 5.65 14.08
N TYR A 89 2.82 4.31 14.04
CA TYR A 89 3.76 3.44 14.73
C TYR A 89 5.17 3.52 14.12
N LEU A 90 5.30 3.55 12.79
CA LEU A 90 6.59 3.69 12.12
C LEU A 90 7.27 5.01 12.49
N VAL A 91 6.54 6.13 12.51
CA VAL A 91 7.10 7.44 12.91
C VAL A 91 7.56 7.43 14.37
N LEU A 92 6.83 6.76 15.27
CA LEU A 92 7.27 6.59 16.65
C LEU A 92 8.57 5.79 16.74
N ILE A 93 8.66 4.66 16.03
CA ILE A 93 9.89 3.86 15.99
C ILE A 93 11.04 4.62 15.33
N ASP A 94 10.77 5.40 14.29
CA ASP A 94 11.77 6.23 13.60
C ASP A 94 12.41 7.23 14.55
N GLN A 95 11.60 7.93 15.36
CA GLN A 95 12.11 8.87 16.37
C GLN A 95 12.95 8.17 17.45
N LEU A 96 12.55 6.97 17.88
CA LEU A 96 13.32 6.17 18.83
C LEU A 96 14.62 5.67 18.19
N ALA A 97 14.57 5.19 16.95
CA ALA A 97 15.72 4.71 16.20
C ALA A 97 16.79 5.80 16.07
N HIS A 98 16.44 7.01 15.67
CA HIS A 98 17.40 8.12 15.56
C HIS A 98 18.01 8.52 16.92
N ARG A 99 17.34 8.24 18.04
CA ARG A 99 17.84 8.52 19.38
C ARG A 99 18.76 7.41 19.91
N PHE A 100 18.50 6.15 19.57
CA PHE A 100 19.17 4.98 20.17
C PHE A 100 20.11 4.23 19.21
N LEU A 101 20.01 4.45 17.90
CA LEU A 101 20.76 3.76 16.85
C LEU A 101 21.69 4.77 16.14
N PRO A 102 22.93 4.97 16.63
CA PRO A 102 23.87 5.93 16.04
C PRO A 102 24.38 5.52 14.65
N TYR A 103 24.18 4.25 14.25
CA TYR A 103 24.57 3.71 12.96
C TYR A 103 23.46 3.77 11.91
N PHE A 104 22.29 4.32 12.23
CA PHE A 104 21.18 4.39 11.29
C PHE A 104 21.48 5.45 10.22
N GLU A 105 21.52 5.04 8.95
CA GLU A 105 22.02 5.88 7.86
C GLU A 105 20.94 6.74 7.20
N TYR A 106 19.66 6.40 7.40
CA TYR A 106 18.56 7.10 6.77
C TYR A 106 18.18 8.38 7.54
N PRO A 107 17.76 9.45 6.84
CA PRO A 107 17.29 10.65 7.49
C PRO A 107 15.95 10.42 8.20
N PRO A 108 15.64 11.22 9.23
CA PRO A 108 14.39 11.10 9.97
C PRO A 108 13.19 11.36 9.07
N VAL A 109 12.10 10.62 9.33
CA VAL A 109 10.87 10.73 8.57
C VAL A 109 10.22 12.08 8.88
N SER A 110 10.40 13.04 7.96
CA SER A 110 9.69 14.30 7.96
C SER A 110 8.18 14.12 7.71
N GLY A 111 7.37 15.11 8.09
CA GLY A 111 5.92 15.10 7.78
C GLY A 111 5.64 15.01 6.27
N ARG A 112 6.53 15.56 5.45
CA ARG A 112 6.50 15.47 3.98
C ARG A 112 6.66 14.02 3.50
N THR A 113 7.68 13.32 3.99
CA THR A 113 7.93 11.91 3.61
C THR A 113 6.83 10.99 4.12
N ALA A 114 6.33 11.21 5.35
CA ALA A 114 5.19 10.48 5.88
C ALA A 114 3.94 10.64 5.00
N PHE A 115 3.67 11.86 4.52
CA PHE A 115 2.54 12.10 3.63
C PHE A 115 2.66 11.32 2.31
N ILE A 116 3.85 11.30 1.71
CA ILE A 116 4.12 10.54 0.49
C ILE A 116 3.86 9.05 0.72
N PHE A 117 4.26 8.50 1.87
CA PHE A 117 4.00 7.10 2.22
C PHE A 117 2.50 6.78 2.22
N VAL A 118 1.67 7.66 2.81
CA VAL A 118 0.20 7.48 2.76
C VAL A 118 -0.30 7.52 1.32
N CYS A 119 0.09 8.52 0.53
CA CYS A 119 -0.34 8.62 -0.87
C CYS A 119 0.01 7.36 -1.67
N VAL A 120 1.24 6.85 -1.53
CA VAL A 120 1.68 5.62 -2.19
C VAL A 120 0.85 4.42 -1.73
N SER A 121 0.59 4.27 -0.43
CA SER A 121 -0.26 3.17 0.08
C SER A 121 -1.69 3.22 -0.47
N LEU A 122 -2.27 4.41 -0.58
CA LEU A 122 -3.61 4.59 -1.16
C LEU A 122 -3.63 4.17 -2.63
N VAL A 123 -2.60 4.55 -3.41
CA VAL A 123 -2.48 4.12 -4.81
C VAL A 123 -2.33 2.60 -4.93
N ILE A 124 -1.52 1.98 -4.05
CA ILE A 124 -1.35 0.52 -4.01
C ILE A 124 -2.70 -0.16 -3.78
N TYR A 125 -3.47 0.30 -2.80
CA TYR A 125 -4.80 -0.23 -2.50
C TYR A 125 -5.81 0.02 -3.62
N ALA A 126 -5.80 1.23 -4.19
CA ALA A 126 -6.67 1.63 -5.27
C ALA A 126 -6.49 0.70 -6.49
N LEU A 127 -5.27 0.28 -6.77
CA LEU A 127 -4.99 -0.57 -7.91
C LEU A 127 -5.21 -2.06 -7.60
N SER A 128 -4.88 -2.49 -6.38
CA SER A 128 -4.97 -3.89 -5.95
C SER A 128 -6.40 -4.38 -5.75
N PHE A 129 -7.26 -3.58 -5.11
CA PHE A 129 -8.60 -4.03 -4.74
C PHE A 129 -9.49 -4.37 -5.94
N PRO A 130 -9.62 -3.53 -6.98
CA PRO A 130 -10.47 -3.85 -8.13
C PRO A 130 -10.03 -5.12 -8.86
N ILE A 131 -8.72 -5.35 -8.96
CA ILE A 131 -8.14 -6.53 -9.59
C ILE A 131 -8.49 -7.78 -8.80
N TYR A 132 -8.33 -7.72 -7.47
CA TYR A 132 -8.72 -8.82 -6.58
C TYR A 132 -10.21 -9.16 -6.69
N PHE A 133 -11.10 -8.15 -6.67
CA PHE A 133 -12.54 -8.43 -6.78
C PHE A 133 -12.94 -8.96 -8.17
N ARG A 134 -12.24 -8.55 -9.23
CA ARG A 134 -12.51 -9.01 -10.59
C ARG A 134 -12.00 -10.43 -10.82
N PHE A 135 -10.76 -10.71 -10.44
CA PHE A 135 -10.02 -11.93 -10.76
C PHE A 135 -9.86 -12.85 -9.53
N SER A 136 -8.95 -13.81 -9.63
CA SER A 136 -8.53 -14.69 -8.53
C SER A 136 -7.32 -14.08 -7.79
N TYR A 137 -7.11 -14.48 -6.54
CA TYR A 137 -5.94 -14.14 -5.72
C TYR A 137 -4.62 -14.27 -6.48
N ILE A 138 -4.41 -15.37 -7.20
CA ILE A 138 -3.13 -15.63 -7.89
C ILE A 138 -2.83 -14.53 -8.91
N LEU A 139 -3.85 -14.09 -9.67
CA LEU A 139 -3.70 -13.00 -10.62
C LEU A 139 -3.47 -11.66 -9.91
N ALA A 140 -4.17 -11.40 -8.80
CA ALA A 140 -3.94 -10.20 -8.00
C ALA A 140 -2.51 -10.14 -7.43
N LEU A 141 -1.99 -11.27 -6.95
CA LEU A 141 -0.64 -11.39 -6.43
C LEU A 141 0.40 -11.17 -7.52
N VAL A 142 0.26 -11.83 -8.68
CA VAL A 142 1.18 -11.65 -9.82
C VAL A 142 1.23 -10.17 -10.23
N VAL A 143 0.07 -9.51 -10.31
CA VAL A 143 0.02 -8.08 -10.66
C VAL A 143 0.68 -7.21 -9.58
N GLN A 144 0.48 -7.51 -8.29
CA GLN A 144 1.13 -6.77 -7.21
C GLN A 144 2.66 -6.91 -7.24
N VAL A 145 3.17 -8.13 -7.40
CA VAL A 145 4.61 -8.38 -7.49
C VAL A 145 5.19 -7.68 -8.72
N LEU A 146 4.51 -7.76 -9.87
CA LEU A 146 4.97 -7.12 -11.09
C LEU A 146 5.03 -5.59 -10.95
N LEU A 147 3.96 -4.97 -10.44
CA LEU A 147 3.84 -3.51 -10.40
C LEU A 147 4.63 -2.86 -9.27
N PHE A 148 4.69 -3.48 -8.10
CA PHE A 148 5.25 -2.85 -6.91
C PHE A 148 6.65 -3.35 -6.53
N ILE A 149 7.09 -4.48 -7.10
CA ILE A 149 8.43 -5.04 -6.83
C ILE A 149 9.25 -5.04 -8.12
N LEU A 150 8.77 -5.68 -9.18
CA LEU A 150 9.56 -5.92 -10.39
C LEU A 150 9.80 -4.64 -11.19
N LEU A 151 8.74 -3.88 -11.48
CA LEU A 151 8.82 -2.65 -12.28
C LEU A 151 9.71 -1.57 -11.64
N PRO A 152 9.54 -1.22 -10.35
CA PRO A 152 10.39 -0.24 -9.70
C PRO A 152 11.84 -0.73 -9.58
N GLY A 153 12.05 -2.02 -9.27
CA GLY A 153 13.38 -2.62 -9.18
C GLY A 153 14.11 -2.61 -10.52
N ALA A 154 13.44 -3.02 -11.60
CA ALA A 154 13.99 -2.99 -12.95
C ALA A 154 14.26 -1.56 -13.43
N PHE A 155 13.37 -0.62 -13.13
CA PHE A 155 13.56 0.80 -13.45
C PHE A 155 14.77 1.39 -12.72
N PHE A 156 14.93 1.11 -11.43
CA PHE A 156 16.07 1.60 -10.65
C PHE A 156 17.39 0.97 -11.09
N LEU A 157 17.38 -0.32 -11.44
CA LEU A 157 18.54 -1.01 -12.00
C LEU A 157 18.91 -0.41 -13.37
N ALA A 158 17.94 -0.20 -14.25
CA ALA A 158 18.14 0.43 -15.55
C ALA A 158 18.70 1.85 -15.40
N LEU A 159 18.18 2.65 -14.47
CA LEU A 159 18.73 3.97 -14.17
C LEU A 159 20.17 3.90 -13.68
N LYS A 160 20.52 2.97 -12.76
CA LYS A 160 21.90 2.82 -12.31
C LYS A 160 22.86 2.40 -13.43
N LEU A 161 22.40 1.58 -14.37
CA LEU A 161 23.19 1.19 -15.54
C LEU A 161 23.32 2.33 -16.54
N LEU A 162 22.27 3.13 -16.74
CA LEU A 162 22.25 4.30 -17.62
C LEU A 162 23.01 5.49 -17.03
N VAL A 163 23.04 5.69 -15.71
CA VAL A 163 23.88 6.74 -15.08
C VAL A 163 25.36 6.45 -15.26
N LYS A 164 25.76 5.18 -15.46
CA LYS A 164 27.12 4.82 -15.88
C LYS A 164 27.39 5.07 -17.37
N GLY A 165 26.36 5.31 -18.19
CA GLY A 165 26.49 5.64 -19.60
C GLY A 165 25.80 6.96 -19.93
N ASP A 166 26.55 8.07 -19.95
CA ASP A 166 26.05 9.43 -20.18
C ASP A 166 24.94 9.53 -21.25
N VAL A 167 23.67 9.54 -20.81
CA VAL A 167 22.49 9.79 -21.67
C VAL A 167 21.77 11.07 -21.23
N PRO A 168 22.30 12.26 -21.60
CA PRO A 168 21.79 13.56 -21.14
C PRO A 168 20.36 13.88 -21.56
N TRP A 169 19.84 13.29 -22.65
CA TRP A 169 18.49 13.58 -23.16
C TRP A 169 17.35 13.05 -22.25
N LEU A 170 17.57 11.92 -21.57
CA LEU A 170 16.57 11.27 -20.71
C LEU A 170 16.41 12.03 -19.37
N PHE A 171 17.52 12.53 -18.84
CA PHE A 171 17.54 13.39 -17.65
C PHE A 171 16.97 14.78 -17.89
N HIS A 172 17.16 15.37 -19.07
CA HIS A 172 16.56 16.66 -19.42
C HIS A 172 15.03 16.58 -19.59
N GLY A 173 14.52 15.50 -20.20
CA GLY A 173 13.08 15.27 -20.37
C GLY A 173 12.39 14.94 -19.05
N ALA A 174 12.94 13.99 -18.28
CA ALA A 174 12.42 13.65 -16.96
C ALA A 174 12.55 14.84 -15.99
N GLY A 175 13.69 15.54 -15.99
CA GLY A 175 13.95 16.70 -15.15
C GLY A 175 12.95 17.84 -15.36
N ARG A 176 12.47 18.09 -16.58
CA ARG A 176 11.44 19.11 -16.86
C ARG A 176 10.05 18.71 -16.37
N ILE A 177 9.72 17.43 -16.45
CA ILE A 177 8.45 16.89 -15.93
C ILE A 177 8.50 16.94 -14.40
N PHE A 178 9.56 16.41 -13.77
CA PHE A 178 9.73 16.40 -12.32
C PHE A 178 9.91 17.80 -11.71
N ALA A 179 10.58 18.74 -12.41
CA ALA A 179 10.71 20.14 -11.95
C ALA A 179 9.35 20.86 -11.92
N SER A 180 8.46 20.58 -12.90
CA SER A 180 7.08 21.11 -12.87
C SER A 180 6.24 20.53 -11.72
N PHE A 181 6.61 19.36 -11.18
CA PHE A 181 6.01 18.79 -9.96
C PHE A 181 6.72 19.22 -8.66
N SER A 182 7.85 19.94 -8.75
CA SER A 182 8.78 20.10 -7.63
C SER A 182 8.40 21.18 -6.61
N ASP A 183 7.61 22.17 -6.99
CA ASP A 183 7.29 23.27 -6.06
C ASP A 183 6.38 22.79 -4.92
N HIS A 184 5.36 21.97 -5.22
CA HIS A 184 4.51 21.32 -4.21
C HIS A 184 3.95 19.98 -4.71
N PRO A 185 4.73 18.87 -4.66
CA PRO A 185 4.24 17.55 -5.06
C PRO A 185 2.99 17.11 -4.27
N PHE A 186 2.79 17.66 -3.07
CA PHE A 186 1.66 17.42 -2.19
C PHE A 186 0.32 17.92 -2.74
N LEU A 187 0.30 19.07 -3.42
CA LEU A 187 -0.95 19.69 -3.89
C LEU A 187 -1.60 18.89 -5.02
N ILE A 188 -0.81 18.14 -5.79
CA ILE A 188 -1.29 17.34 -6.92
C ILE A 188 -1.39 15.87 -6.53
N ALA A 189 -0.39 15.33 -5.81
CA ALA A 189 -0.36 13.91 -5.44
C ALA A 189 -1.48 13.54 -4.45
N ALA A 190 -1.84 14.42 -3.52
CA ALA A 190 -2.90 14.18 -2.54
C ALA A 190 -4.29 14.02 -3.20
N PRO A 191 -4.79 15.00 -3.99
CA PRO A 191 -6.08 14.84 -4.65
C PRO A 191 -6.03 13.74 -5.70
N ALA A 192 -4.91 13.50 -6.39
CA ALA A 192 -4.81 12.40 -7.34
C ALA A 192 -4.88 11.02 -6.66
N ALA A 193 -4.19 10.83 -5.53
CA ALA A 193 -4.26 9.59 -4.75
C ALA A 193 -5.67 9.37 -4.19
N LEU A 194 -6.31 10.42 -3.65
CA LEU A 194 -7.69 10.34 -3.17
C LEU A 194 -8.67 10.06 -4.31
N ALA A 195 -8.54 10.75 -5.45
CA ALA A 195 -9.40 10.55 -6.61
C ALA A 195 -9.26 9.11 -7.16
N SER A 196 -8.03 8.61 -7.30
CA SER A 196 -7.80 7.23 -7.74
C SER A 196 -8.37 6.21 -6.76
N TYR A 197 -8.26 6.46 -5.45
CA TYR A 197 -8.82 5.61 -4.41
C TYR A 197 -10.35 5.59 -4.41
N LEU A 198 -10.99 6.75 -4.57
CA LEU A 198 -12.44 6.86 -4.68
C LEU A 198 -12.95 6.23 -5.99
N LEU A 199 -12.28 6.49 -7.13
CA LEU A 199 -12.60 5.86 -8.41
C LEU A 199 -12.49 4.35 -8.33
N SER A 200 -11.43 3.85 -7.70
CA SER A 200 -11.24 2.43 -7.41
C SER A 200 -12.38 1.85 -6.58
N LEU A 201 -12.83 2.56 -5.55
CA LEU A 201 -13.97 2.15 -4.73
C LEU A 201 -15.26 2.05 -5.55
N PHE A 202 -15.53 3.01 -6.45
CA PHE A 202 -16.67 2.95 -7.36
C PHE A 202 -16.57 1.79 -8.36
N LEU A 203 -15.39 1.57 -8.94
CA LEU A 203 -15.11 0.46 -9.87
C LEU A 203 -15.30 -0.88 -9.18
N SER A 204 -14.74 -1.05 -8.00
CA SER A 204 -14.86 -2.26 -7.17
C SER A 204 -16.33 -2.57 -6.82
N GLN A 205 -17.09 -1.55 -6.40
CA GLN A 205 -18.53 -1.68 -6.16
C GLN A 205 -19.28 -2.14 -7.41
N ARG A 206 -19.00 -1.56 -8.58
CA ARG A 206 -19.62 -1.97 -9.85
C ARG A 206 -19.28 -3.43 -10.21
N ILE A 207 -18.02 -3.83 -10.07
CA ILE A 207 -17.56 -5.17 -10.43
C ILE A 207 -18.20 -6.22 -9.52
N PHE A 208 -18.21 -5.99 -8.21
CA PHE A 208 -18.72 -6.94 -7.23
C PHE A 208 -20.26 -7.02 -7.22
N MET A 209 -20.96 -5.93 -7.58
CA MET A 209 -22.41 -5.96 -7.77
C MET A 209 -22.82 -6.78 -9.00
N LYS A 210 -22.06 -6.69 -10.10
CA LYS A 210 -22.33 -7.44 -11.34
C LYS A 210 -21.85 -8.90 -11.30
N LYS A 211 -21.12 -9.30 -10.26
CA LYS A 211 -20.66 -10.67 -10.09
C LYS A 211 -21.83 -11.50 -9.55
N ASP A 212 -22.49 -12.23 -10.44
CA ASP A 212 -23.39 -13.31 -10.04
C ASP A 212 -22.54 -14.43 -9.45
N LEU A 213 -22.57 -14.52 -8.12
CA LEU A 213 -22.02 -15.66 -7.40
C LEU A 213 -23.02 -16.80 -7.58
N LYS A 214 -22.75 -17.66 -8.56
CA LYS A 214 -23.33 -19.00 -8.63
C LYS A 214 -22.56 -19.93 -7.70
#